data_AF-A0A935UML1-F1
#
_entry.id   AF-A0A935UML1-F1
#
_cell.length_a   1.000
_cell.length_b   1.000
_cell.length_c   1.000
_cell.angle_alpha   90.00
_cell.angle_beta   90.00
_cell.angle_gamma   90.00
#
_symmetry.space_group_name_H-M   'P 1'
#
loop_
_entity.id
_entity.type
_entity.pdbx_description
1 polymer ?
#
loop_
_entity_poly.entity_id
_entity_poly.type
_entity_poly.pdbx_seq_one_letter_code
_entity_poly.pdbx_strand_id
1 'polypeptide(L)'
;MTQRDASEIPRLPRPWEAPPFVTATFLLFITARYMQWGARRDFLAAMRVEFLLGLVVLVMCVGVMSSRPVQLAGLRPARNVLIGIGLLFFVMLTQIPFAAAKDLAWTIFFDRVIKFAMMTFFMVALIRSPRAMRWFMAAFLVSCFYITQESTQGADLGGAGLGEPGHHAPARRGAHLRPPEQSRRPGDGDAAVRDLPVPGDQELALQLMCCCRWRRRRSSV
;
A
#
# COMPACT_ATOMS: atom_id res chain seq x y z
N MET A 1 -45.82 -20.63 29.67
CA MET A 1 -44.69 -20.69 28.72
C MET A 1 -43.92 -19.40 28.88
N THR A 2 -42.95 -19.42 29.79
CA THR A 2 -42.30 -18.21 30.32
C THR A 2 -41.00 -18.00 29.58
N GLN A 3 -41.01 -17.02 28.68
CA GLN A 3 -39.85 -16.53 27.93
C GLN A 3 -38.86 -15.93 28.93
N ARG A 4 -37.90 -16.75 29.40
CA ARG A 4 -36.82 -16.25 30.26
C ARG A 4 -35.94 -15.32 29.45
N ASP A 5 -35.96 -14.05 29.85
CA ASP A 5 -35.09 -13.00 29.35
C ASP A 5 -33.62 -13.43 29.43
N ALA A 6 -33.06 -13.79 28.27
CA ALA A 6 -31.65 -14.10 28.10
C ALA A 6 -30.74 -12.85 28.09
N SER A 7 -31.21 -11.73 28.63
CA SER A 7 -30.62 -10.40 28.43
C SER A 7 -29.60 -9.97 29.51
N GLU A 8 -29.49 -10.70 30.62
CA GLU A 8 -28.56 -10.36 31.71
C GLU A 8 -27.48 -11.41 31.90
N ILE A 9 -26.63 -11.59 30.88
CA ILE A 9 -25.30 -12.15 31.12
C ILE A 9 -24.42 -10.96 31.52
N PRO A 10 -23.93 -10.88 32.78
CA PRO A 10 -23.00 -9.84 33.20
C PRO A 10 -21.81 -9.84 32.24
N ARG A 11 -21.61 -8.74 31.50
CA ARG A 11 -20.46 -8.60 30.61
C ARG A 11 -19.24 -8.38 31.47
N LEU A 12 -18.65 -9.47 31.95
CA LEU A 12 -17.36 -9.42 32.63
C LEU A 12 -16.37 -8.66 31.74
N PRO A 13 -15.58 -7.73 32.31
CA PRO A 13 -14.51 -7.06 31.58
C PRO A 13 -13.64 -8.13 30.94
N ARG A 14 -13.62 -8.14 29.61
CA ARG A 14 -12.92 -9.17 28.85
C ARG A 14 -11.42 -8.91 29.03
N PRO A 15 -10.65 -9.81 29.67
CA PRO A 15 -9.24 -9.55 29.97
C PRO A 15 -8.35 -9.37 28.73
N TRP A 16 -8.88 -9.63 27.54
CA TRP A 16 -8.19 -9.52 26.26
C TRP A 16 -8.36 -8.16 25.54
N GLU A 17 -9.01 -7.17 26.15
CA GLU A 17 -9.03 -5.83 25.58
C GLU A 17 -7.64 -5.18 25.74
N ALA A 18 -7.09 -4.69 24.63
CA ALA A 18 -5.87 -3.90 24.64
C ALA A 18 -6.18 -2.53 25.27
N PRO A 19 -5.19 -1.87 25.91
CA PRO A 19 -5.40 -0.52 26.41
C PRO A 19 -5.92 0.39 25.29
N PRO A 20 -6.87 1.30 25.58
CA PRO A 20 -7.53 2.11 24.55
C PRO A 20 -6.53 2.98 23.78
N PHE A 21 -5.46 3.44 24.43
CA PHE A 21 -4.41 4.23 23.80
C PHE A 21 -3.63 3.44 22.72
N VAL A 22 -3.36 2.15 22.94
CA VAL A 22 -2.68 1.30 21.95
C VAL A 22 -3.56 1.11 20.72
N THR A 23 -4.86 0.85 20.96
CA THR A 23 -5.85 0.70 19.89
C THR A 23 -5.99 2.00 19.09
N ALA A 24 -6.09 3.15 19.76
CA ALA A 24 -6.18 4.45 19.10
C ALA A 24 -4.92 4.75 18.25
N THR A 25 -3.73 4.48 18.78
CA THR A 25 -2.46 4.68 18.05
C THR A 25 -2.38 3.77 16.81
N PHE A 26 -2.85 2.53 16.92
CA PHE A 26 -2.95 1.62 15.79
C PHE A 26 -3.94 2.11 14.72
N LEU A 27 -5.13 2.57 15.12
CA LEU A 27 -6.10 3.12 14.16
C LEU A 27 -5.53 4.36 13.45
N LEU A 28 -4.86 5.25 14.19
CA LEU A 28 -4.16 6.40 13.63
C LEU A 28 -3.08 5.95 12.63
N PHE A 29 -2.31 4.92 12.96
CA PHE A 29 -1.31 4.34 12.05
C PHE A 29 -1.94 3.82 10.76
N ILE A 30 -3.05 3.07 10.84
CA ILE A 30 -3.77 2.57 9.67
C ILE A 30 -4.26 3.75 8.81
N THR A 31 -4.92 4.73 9.42
CA THR A 31 -5.41 5.91 8.68
C THR A 31 -4.25 6.67 8.04
N ALA A 32 -3.19 6.99 8.78
CA ALA A 32 -2.01 7.66 8.23
C ALA A 32 -1.38 6.90 7.06
N ARG A 33 -1.35 5.57 7.14
CA ARG A 33 -0.80 4.71 6.09
C ARG A 33 -1.65 4.72 4.83
N TYR A 34 -2.97 4.59 4.95
CA TYR A 34 -3.87 4.60 3.79
C TYR A 34 -4.00 5.99 3.17
N MET A 35 -3.95 7.03 3.99
CA MET A 35 -3.94 8.44 3.53
C MET A 35 -2.66 8.82 2.80
N GLN A 36 -1.63 7.95 2.83
CA GLN A 36 -0.29 8.24 2.32
C GLN A 36 0.21 9.61 2.79
N TRP A 37 0.13 9.85 4.09
CA TRP A 37 0.40 11.18 4.64
C TRP A 37 1.81 11.69 4.29
N GLY A 38 2.76 10.77 4.15
CA GLY A 38 4.12 11.07 3.71
C GLY A 38 4.21 11.56 2.27
N ALA A 39 3.32 11.15 1.37
CA ALA A 39 3.38 11.55 -0.04
C ALA A 39 2.88 12.98 -0.29
N ARG A 40 2.11 13.54 0.64
CA ARG A 40 1.43 14.84 0.42
C ARG A 40 2.11 16.04 1.06
N ARG A 41 3.05 15.81 1.97
CA ARG A 41 3.77 16.86 2.68
C ARG A 41 5.24 16.49 2.67
N ASP A 42 6.06 17.26 1.95
CA ASP A 42 7.49 17.00 1.79
C ASP A 42 8.22 16.91 3.15
N PHE A 43 7.76 17.68 4.14
CA PHE A 43 8.25 17.62 5.51
C PHE A 43 7.99 16.25 6.18
N LEU A 44 6.81 15.67 5.96
CA LEU A 44 6.47 14.34 6.50
C LEU A 44 7.15 13.21 5.72
N ALA A 45 7.43 13.44 4.43
CA ALA A 45 8.21 12.55 3.57
C ALA A 45 9.65 12.42 4.08
N ALA A 46 10.28 13.55 4.40
CA ALA A 46 11.67 13.61 4.85
C ALA A 46 11.89 12.83 6.16
N MET A 47 10.99 12.96 7.13
CA MET A 47 11.09 12.25 8.41
C MET A 47 10.55 10.81 8.38
N ARG A 48 10.02 10.34 7.24
CA ARG A 48 9.34 9.02 7.11
C ARG A 48 8.44 8.73 8.32
N VAL A 49 7.59 9.69 8.68
CA VAL A 49 6.77 9.65 9.92
C VAL A 49 5.95 8.36 10.05
N GLU A 50 5.55 7.78 8.92
CA GLU A 50 4.87 6.47 8.84
C GLU A 50 5.70 5.34 9.48
N PHE A 51 7.02 5.35 9.27
CA PHE A 51 7.94 4.37 9.82
C PHE A 51 8.15 4.61 11.33
N LEU A 52 8.28 5.87 11.75
CA LEU A 52 8.40 6.22 13.16
C LEU A 52 7.14 5.84 13.94
N LEU A 53 5.97 6.15 13.40
CA LEU A 53 4.68 5.77 13.98
C LEU A 53 4.52 4.24 14.01
N GLY A 54 4.94 3.56 12.94
CA GLY A 54 5.00 2.10 12.90
C GLY A 54 5.91 1.52 13.98
N LEU A 55 7.10 2.11 14.20
CA LEU A 55 8.03 1.69 15.26
C LEU A 55 7.43 1.87 16.66
N VAL A 56 6.77 3.00 16.91
CA VAL A 56 6.08 3.27 18.18
C VAL A 56 4.97 2.23 18.43
N VAL A 57 4.14 1.94 17.42
CA VAL A 57 3.11 0.89 17.51
C VAL A 57 3.72 -0.49 17.68
N LEU A 58 4.87 -0.77 17.04
CA LEU A 58 5.60 -2.03 17.19
C LEU A 58 6.08 -2.24 18.62
N VAL A 59 6.71 -1.23 19.24
CA VAL A 59 7.17 -1.30 20.64
C VAL A 59 5.98 -1.53 21.58
N MET A 60 4.86 -0.82 21.37
CA MET A 60 3.64 -1.04 22.16
C MET A 60 3.07 -2.45 21.95
N CYS A 61 3.01 -2.95 20.71
CA CYS A 61 2.56 -4.31 20.40
C CYS A 61 3.42 -5.35 21.10
N VAL A 62 4.74 -5.21 21.02
CA VAL A 62 5.70 -6.10 21.69
C VAL A 62 5.48 -6.06 23.20
N GLY A 63 5.35 -4.88 23.83
CA GLY A 63 5.07 -4.76 25.26
C GLY A 63 3.77 -5.44 25.70
N VAL A 64 2.70 -5.28 24.92
CA VAL A 64 1.41 -5.96 25.16
C VAL A 64 1.54 -7.48 24.99
N MET A 65 2.29 -7.95 23.99
CA MET A 65 2.54 -9.38 23.76
C MET A 65 3.45 -10.01 24.80
N SER A 66 4.47 -9.29 25.29
CA SER A 66 5.37 -9.76 26.35
C SER A 66 4.64 -9.91 27.68
N SER A 67 3.72 -8.99 27.98
CA SER A 67 2.87 -9.06 29.18
C SER A 67 1.85 -10.20 29.12
N ARG A 68 1.54 -10.69 27.92
CA ARG A 68 0.50 -11.70 27.67
C ARG A 68 1.03 -12.68 26.63
N PRO A 69 1.95 -13.59 27.02
CA PRO A 69 2.55 -14.53 26.09
C PRO A 69 1.42 -15.30 25.42
N VAL A 70 1.30 -15.11 24.11
CA VAL A 70 0.39 -15.92 23.30
C VAL A 70 0.88 -17.35 23.48
N GLN A 71 0.01 -18.24 23.96
CA GLN A 71 0.33 -19.65 24.11
C GLN A 71 0.47 -20.28 22.71
N LEU A 72 1.54 -19.92 22.00
CA LEU A 72 1.96 -20.44 20.70
C LEU A 72 2.42 -21.90 20.82
N ALA A 73 2.69 -22.36 22.05
CA ALA A 73 3.16 -23.70 22.37
C ALA A 73 2.20 -24.82 21.92
N GLY A 74 0.89 -24.55 21.81
CA GLY A 74 -0.10 -25.54 21.37
C GLY A 74 -0.26 -25.69 19.85
N LEU A 75 0.24 -24.74 19.05
CA LEU A 75 -0.02 -24.68 17.61
C LEU A 75 1.27 -24.90 16.80
N ARG A 76 1.77 -26.15 16.79
CA ARG A 76 2.81 -26.60 15.84
C ARG A 76 2.65 -26.06 14.40
N PRO A 77 1.46 -26.01 13.79
CA PRO A 77 1.30 -25.44 12.45
C PRO A 77 1.65 -23.95 12.37
N ALA A 78 1.39 -23.15 13.41
CA ALA A 78 1.70 -21.72 13.40
C ALA A 78 3.21 -21.45 13.34
N ARG A 79 4.02 -22.31 13.97
CA ARG A 79 5.48 -22.19 13.90
C ARG A 79 6.00 -22.39 12.48
N ASN A 80 5.48 -23.37 11.75
CA ASN A 80 5.89 -23.62 10.37
C ASN A 80 5.50 -22.46 9.44
N VAL A 81 4.32 -21.86 9.65
CA VAL A 81 3.90 -20.66 8.93
C VAL A 81 4.84 -19.48 9.22
N LEU A 82 5.20 -19.26 10.49
CA LEU A 82 6.11 -18.17 10.86
C LEU A 82 7.51 -18.36 10.28
N ILE A 83 8.03 -19.59 10.30
CA ILE A 83 9.29 -19.94 9.64
C ILE A 83 9.19 -19.71 8.13
N GLY A 84 8.08 -20.11 7.51
CA GLY A 84 7.84 -19.89 6.07
C GLY A 84 7.81 -18.42 5.70
N ILE A 85 7.15 -17.58 6.51
CA ILE A 85 7.16 -16.12 6.34
C ILE A 85 8.59 -15.58 6.48
N GLY A 86 9.34 -16.01 7.52
CA GLY A 86 10.73 -15.60 7.71
C GLY A 86 11.63 -16.00 6.53
N LEU A 87 11.47 -17.22 6.01
CA LEU A 87 12.22 -17.70 4.85
C LEU A 87 11.85 -16.92 3.59
N LEU A 88 10.58 -16.59 3.38
CA LEU A 88 10.13 -15.74 2.28
C LEU A 88 10.81 -14.36 2.33
N PHE A 89 10.85 -13.73 3.51
CA PHE A 89 11.56 -12.46 3.72
C PHE A 89 13.05 -12.58 3.43
N PHE A 90 13.68 -13.67 3.88
CA PHE A 90 15.09 -13.94 3.64
C PHE A 90 15.38 -14.07 2.14
N VAL A 91 14.57 -14.86 1.42
CA VAL A 91 14.71 -15.02 -0.05
C VAL A 91 14.54 -13.67 -0.74
N MET A 92 13.54 -12.87 -0.37
CA MET A 92 13.36 -11.53 -0.95
C MET A 92 14.58 -10.63 -0.68
N LEU A 93 15.15 -10.64 0.53
CA LEU A 93 16.35 -9.86 0.87
C LEU A 93 17.58 -10.30 0.05
N THR A 94 17.75 -11.61 -0.17
CA THR A 94 18.87 -12.11 -0.97
C THR A 94 18.80 -11.72 -2.44
N GLN A 95 17.61 -11.43 -2.98
CA GLN A 95 17.42 -11.00 -4.37
C GLN A 95 17.81 -9.53 -4.61
N ILE A 96 17.73 -8.68 -3.58
CA ILE A 96 17.97 -7.24 -3.73
C ILE A 96 19.40 -6.89 -4.22
N PRO A 97 20.51 -7.50 -3.72
CA PRO A 97 21.84 -7.19 -4.24
C PRO A 97 22.05 -7.60 -5.70
N PHE A 98 21.22 -8.50 -6.25
CA PHE A 98 21.27 -8.92 -7.65
C PHE A 98 20.44 -8.03 -8.59
N ALA A 99 19.71 -7.04 -8.07
CA ALA A 99 18.96 -6.11 -8.91
C ALA A 99 19.90 -5.16 -9.68
N ALA A 100 19.58 -4.91 -10.95
CA ALA A 100 20.33 -3.99 -11.80
C ALA A 100 20.37 -2.55 -11.26
N ALA A 101 19.29 -2.11 -10.59
CA ALA A 101 19.19 -0.83 -9.91
C ALA A 101 19.02 -1.04 -8.40
N LYS A 102 20.16 -1.23 -7.71
CA LYS A 102 20.19 -1.56 -6.27
C LYS A 102 19.49 -0.52 -5.40
N ASP A 103 19.71 0.77 -5.67
CA ASP A 103 19.14 1.86 -4.88
C ASP A 103 17.61 1.90 -4.98
N LEU A 104 17.07 1.74 -6.20
CA LEU A 104 15.63 1.69 -6.44
C LEU A 104 15.01 0.44 -5.80
N ALA A 105 15.67 -0.71 -5.91
CA ALA A 105 15.18 -1.94 -5.30
C ALA A 105 15.14 -1.82 -3.76
N TRP A 106 16.13 -1.16 -3.16
CA TRP A 106 16.19 -0.91 -1.72
C TRP A 106 15.02 -0.03 -1.26
N THR A 107 14.76 1.09 -1.95
CA THR A 107 13.67 2.00 -1.59
C THR A 107 12.31 1.31 -1.71
N ILE A 108 12.06 0.60 -2.82
CA ILE A 108 10.81 -0.14 -3.03
C ILE A 108 10.62 -1.23 -1.96
N PHE A 109 11.67 -1.97 -1.62
CA PHE A 109 11.58 -3.02 -0.61
C PHE A 109 11.15 -2.47 0.75
N PHE A 110 11.78 -1.39 1.22
CA PHE A 110 11.42 -0.77 2.49
C PHE A 110 10.02 -0.11 2.45
N ASP A 111 9.67 0.58 1.36
CA ASP A 111 8.41 1.30 1.26
C ASP A 111 7.19 0.41 1.03
N ARG A 112 7.37 -0.74 0.38
CA ARG A 112 6.29 -1.67 0.10
C ARG A 112 6.33 -2.84 1.08
N VAL A 113 7.40 -3.63 1.06
CA VAL A 113 7.46 -4.92 1.75
C VAL A 113 7.44 -4.75 3.26
N ILE A 114 8.36 -3.94 3.81
CA ILE A 114 8.46 -3.75 5.27
C ILE A 114 7.21 -3.08 5.83
N LYS A 115 6.69 -2.05 5.16
CA LYS A 115 5.45 -1.37 5.60
C LYS A 115 4.24 -2.32 5.59
N PHE A 116 4.07 -3.15 4.55
CA PHE A 116 3.00 -4.14 4.53
C PHE A 116 3.17 -5.22 5.61
N ALA A 117 4.40 -5.69 5.82
CA ALA A 117 4.72 -6.66 6.87
C ALA A 117 4.30 -6.16 8.25
N MET A 118 4.70 -4.92 8.59
CA MET A 118 4.34 -4.29 9.86
C MET A 118 2.82 -4.14 10.00
N MET A 119 2.14 -3.71 8.94
CA MET A 119 0.68 -3.58 8.95
C MET A 119 -0.02 -4.92 9.25
N THR A 120 0.36 -5.98 8.53
CA THR A 120 -0.19 -7.32 8.77
C THR A 120 0.14 -7.82 10.17
N PHE A 121 1.36 -7.58 10.65
CA PHE A 121 1.76 -7.93 12.01
C PHE A 121 0.88 -7.22 13.06
N PHE A 122 0.64 -5.92 12.92
CA PHE A 122 -0.21 -5.16 13.86
C PHE A 122 -1.66 -5.63 13.82
N MET A 123 -2.19 -5.96 12.64
CA MET A 123 -3.53 -6.55 12.52
C MET A 123 -3.64 -7.84 13.34
N VAL A 124 -2.70 -8.77 13.16
CA VAL A 124 -2.69 -10.05 13.90
C VAL A 124 -2.48 -9.83 15.40
N ALA A 125 -1.63 -8.87 15.78
CA ALA A 125 -1.33 -8.58 17.18
C ALA A 125 -2.51 -7.93 17.92
N LEU A 126 -3.17 -6.94 17.31
CA LEU A 126 -4.13 -6.05 17.98
C LEU A 126 -5.59 -6.39 17.69
N ILE A 127 -5.93 -6.97 16.53
CA ILE A 127 -7.30 -7.31 16.15
C ILE A 127 -7.66 -8.70 16.72
N ARG A 128 -7.64 -8.82 18.05
CA ARG A 128 -8.09 -10.03 18.77
C ARG A 128 -9.53 -9.96 19.23
N SER A 129 -10.14 -8.77 19.18
CA SER A 129 -11.51 -8.55 19.65
C SER A 129 -12.43 -8.12 18.50
N PRO A 130 -13.70 -8.55 18.50
CA PRO A 130 -14.68 -8.13 17.50
C PRO A 130 -15.03 -6.63 17.61
N ARG A 131 -14.71 -5.99 18.75
CA ARG A 131 -14.80 -4.53 18.90
C ARG A 131 -13.67 -3.83 18.13
N ALA A 132 -12.43 -4.27 18.32
CA ALA A 132 -11.29 -3.72 17.58
C ALA A 132 -11.44 -3.92 16.07
N MET A 133 -12.00 -5.05 15.63
CA MET A 133 -12.30 -5.29 14.21
C MET A 133 -13.27 -4.25 13.65
N ARG A 134 -14.34 -3.90 14.39
CA ARG A 134 -15.30 -2.87 13.95
C ARG A 134 -14.64 -1.50 13.83
N TRP A 135 -13.81 -1.11 14.80
CA TRP A 135 -13.08 0.15 14.74
C TRP A 135 -12.06 0.19 13.60
N PHE A 136 -11.36 -0.92 13.38
CA PHE A 136 -10.46 -1.08 12.25
C PHE A 136 -11.19 -0.91 10.91
N MET A 137 -12.36 -1.53 10.75
CA MET A 137 -13.17 -1.38 9.54
C MET A 137 -13.72 0.04 9.36
N ALA A 138 -14.14 0.70 10.43
CA ALA A 138 -14.54 2.10 10.37
C ALA A 138 -13.37 2.98 9.90
N ALA A 139 -12.17 2.85 10.49
CA ALA A 139 -11.00 3.62 10.10
C ALA A 139 -10.55 3.34 8.65
N PHE A 140 -10.63 2.08 8.21
CA PHE A 140 -10.35 1.68 6.84
C PHE A 140 -11.34 2.31 5.86
N LEU A 141 -12.65 2.23 6.13
CA LEU A 141 -13.69 2.82 5.30
C LEU A 141 -13.58 4.34 5.20
N VAL A 142 -13.30 5.02 6.32
CA VAL A 142 -13.01 6.46 6.35
C VAL A 142 -11.81 6.77 5.45
N SER A 143 -10.78 5.91 5.48
CA SER A 143 -9.60 6.09 4.64
C SER A 143 -9.93 5.94 3.15
N CYS A 144 -10.70 4.93 2.77
CA CYS A 144 -11.17 4.73 1.39
C CYS A 144 -12.05 5.89 0.91
N PHE A 145 -12.96 6.36 1.77
CA PHE A 145 -13.85 7.47 1.45
C PHE A 145 -13.06 8.74 1.11
N TYR A 146 -12.03 9.05 1.91
CA TYR A 146 -11.19 10.21 1.67
C TYR A 146 -10.37 10.12 0.38
N ILE A 147 -9.76 8.95 0.09
CA ILE A 147 -9.06 8.73 -1.19
C ILE A 147 -10.02 8.92 -2.37
N THR A 148 -11.28 8.51 -2.21
CA THR A 148 -12.33 8.69 -3.22
C THR A 148 -12.63 10.17 -3.43
N GLN A 149 -12.71 10.99 -2.38
CA GLN A 149 -12.95 12.43 -2.50
C GLN A 149 -11.84 13.15 -3.28
N GLU A 150 -10.58 12.82 -3.01
CA GLU A 150 -9.47 13.38 -3.80
C GLU A 150 -9.54 12.98 -5.27
N SER A 151 -9.89 11.72 -5.53
CA SER A 151 -10.02 11.21 -6.90
C SER A 151 -11.13 11.94 -7.67
N THR A 152 -12.20 12.39 -6.99
CA THR A 152 -13.26 13.18 -7.61
C THR A 152 -12.89 14.64 -7.84
N GLN A 153 -12.16 15.27 -6.90
CA GLN A 153 -11.73 16.66 -7.06
C GLN A 153 -10.75 16.86 -8.24
N GLY A 154 -9.90 15.87 -8.52
CA GLY A 154 -9.03 15.90 -9.70
C GLY A 154 -9.77 15.78 -11.04
N ALA A 155 -10.97 15.19 -11.05
CA ALA A 155 -11.74 14.98 -12.28
C ALA A 155 -12.46 16.27 -12.74
N ASP A 156 -12.99 17.06 -11.80
CA ASP A 156 -13.72 18.28 -12.14
C ASP A 156 -12.78 19.40 -12.61
N LEU A 157 -11.56 19.47 -12.06
CA LEU A 157 -10.55 20.44 -12.47
C LEU A 157 -9.90 20.10 -13.83
N GLY A 158 -9.81 18.80 -14.17
CA GLY A 158 -9.28 18.34 -15.47
C GLY A 158 -10.31 18.33 -16.61
N GLY A 159 -11.61 18.27 -16.29
CA GLY A 159 -12.69 18.21 -17.29
C GLY A 159 -13.24 19.56 -17.74
N ALA A 160 -13.14 20.61 -16.91
CA ALA A 160 -13.65 21.93 -17.24
C ALA A 160 -12.69 22.81 -18.07
N GLY A 161 -11.44 22.35 -18.29
CA GLY A 161 -10.41 23.08 -19.04
C GLY A 161 -10.20 22.67 -20.49
N LEU A 162 -10.89 21.63 -20.99
CA LEU A 162 -10.83 21.17 -22.38
C LEU A 162 -12.22 21.19 -23.04
N GLY A 163 -12.90 22.32 -22.90
CA GLY A 163 -13.48 22.92 -24.10
C GLY A 163 -12.32 23.45 -24.94
N GLU A 164 -11.59 22.57 -25.63
CA GLU A 164 -10.85 22.99 -26.83
C GLU A 164 -11.88 23.04 -27.96
N PRO A 165 -12.36 24.22 -28.36
CA PRO A 165 -13.11 24.35 -29.60
C PRO A 165 -12.16 24.03 -30.75
N GLY A 166 -12.44 22.92 -31.43
CA GLY A 166 -12.01 22.58 -32.78
C GLY A 166 -10.81 23.33 -33.35
N HIS A 167 -9.64 22.69 -33.29
CA HIS A 167 -8.67 22.84 -34.37
C HIS A 167 -8.46 21.48 -35.03
N HIS A 168 -8.95 21.42 -36.26
CA HIS A 168 -8.77 20.35 -37.22
C HIS A 168 -7.31 19.87 -37.23
N ALA A 169 -7.05 18.73 -36.60
CA ALA A 169 -5.88 17.94 -36.94
C ALA A 169 -6.14 17.33 -38.33
N PRO A 170 -5.39 17.73 -39.38
CA PRO A 170 -5.58 17.16 -40.70
C PRO A 170 -5.24 15.67 -40.64
N ALA A 171 -6.13 14.88 -41.23
CA ALA A 171 -5.89 13.46 -41.49
C ALA A 171 -4.55 13.30 -42.21
N ARG A 172 -3.52 12.83 -41.48
CA ARG A 172 -2.25 12.40 -42.06
C ARG A 172 -2.48 11.04 -42.73
N ARG A 173 -3.09 11.11 -43.90
CA ARG A 173 -3.10 10.08 -44.93
C ARG A 173 -1.68 10.00 -45.51
N GLY A 174 -1.11 8.80 -45.48
CA GLY A 174 0.01 8.40 -46.35
C GLY A 174 1.41 8.73 -45.82
N ALA A 175 2.19 7.70 -45.57
CA ALA A 175 3.34 7.39 -46.43
C ALA A 175 4.09 6.18 -45.87
N HIS A 176 3.82 5.05 -46.50
CA HIS A 176 4.76 3.99 -46.84
C HIS A 176 6.22 4.50 -46.91
N LEU A 177 7.00 4.33 -45.85
CA LEU A 177 8.46 4.52 -45.88
C LEU A 177 9.11 3.18 -45.51
N ARG A 178 9.85 2.67 -46.49
CA ARG A 178 10.66 1.46 -46.43
C ARG A 178 11.59 1.47 -45.20
N PRO A 179 11.87 0.31 -44.58
CA PRO A 179 12.97 0.20 -43.64
C PRO A 179 14.30 0.41 -44.38
N PRO A 180 15.18 1.32 -43.93
CA PRO A 180 16.56 1.30 -44.37
C PRO A 180 17.26 0.11 -43.71
N GLU A 181 17.82 -0.73 -44.57
CA GLU A 181 18.75 -1.80 -44.25
C GLU A 181 19.99 -1.20 -43.59
N GLN A 182 20.00 -1.19 -42.25
CA GLN A 182 21.10 -0.63 -41.47
C GLN A 182 22.23 -1.65 -41.36
N SER A 183 23.17 -1.50 -42.29
CA SER A 183 24.50 -2.11 -42.31
C SER A 183 25.16 -2.09 -40.92
N ARG A 184 25.39 -3.28 -40.36
CA ARG A 184 26.23 -3.50 -39.19
C ARG A 184 27.65 -3.04 -39.49
N ARG A 185 28.10 -1.95 -38.85
CA ARG A 185 29.53 -1.74 -38.57
C ARG A 185 29.81 -2.10 -37.10
N PRO A 186 30.81 -2.94 -36.82
CA PRO A 186 31.33 -3.15 -35.48
C PRO A 186 32.45 -2.13 -35.21
N GLY A 187 32.34 -1.37 -34.13
CA GLY A 187 33.41 -0.49 -33.63
C GLY A 187 32.89 0.86 -33.16
N ASP A 188 33.36 1.27 -31.98
CA ASP A 188 33.10 2.50 -31.23
C ASP A 188 31.77 2.52 -30.47
N GLY A 189 31.72 2.55 -29.14
CA GLY A 189 32.68 3.09 -28.17
C GLY A 189 32.01 4.24 -27.42
N ASP A 190 31.38 3.90 -26.29
CA ASP A 190 31.16 4.76 -25.12
C ASP A 190 30.71 6.23 -25.32
N ALA A 191 29.40 6.52 -25.51
CA ALA A 191 28.85 7.86 -25.20
C ALA A 191 27.30 8.03 -25.17
N ALA A 192 26.48 6.99 -25.04
CA ALA A 192 25.02 7.16 -25.13
C ALA A 192 24.22 6.35 -24.10
N VAL A 193 24.45 6.61 -22.81
CA VAL A 193 23.60 6.11 -21.70
C VAL A 193 23.30 7.26 -20.74
N ARG A 194 22.62 8.30 -21.24
CA ARG A 194 22.00 9.35 -20.42
C ARG A 194 20.77 9.84 -21.19
N ASP A 195 19.65 9.14 -21.01
CA ASP A 195 18.27 9.64 -21.15
C ASP A 195 17.29 8.46 -21.08
N LEU A 196 17.40 7.67 -20.01
CA LEU A 196 16.35 6.73 -19.65
C LEU A 196 15.33 7.47 -18.77
N PRO A 197 14.04 7.52 -19.15
CA PRO A 197 13.01 8.21 -18.38
C PRO A 197 12.92 7.62 -16.97
N VAL A 198 12.83 8.50 -15.98
CA VAL A 198 12.79 8.17 -14.56
C VAL A 198 11.58 7.25 -14.28
N PRO A 199 11.76 6.09 -13.63
CA PRO A 199 10.73 5.05 -13.47
C PRO A 199 9.53 5.43 -12.59
N GLY A 200 9.49 6.65 -12.02
CA GLY A 200 8.36 7.14 -11.22
C GLY A 200 7.09 7.43 -12.03
N ASP A 201 7.23 7.87 -13.28
CA ASP A 201 6.09 8.30 -14.09
C ASP A 201 5.37 7.13 -14.80
N GLN A 202 6.06 6.01 -15.00
CA GLN A 202 5.46 4.81 -15.61
C GLN A 202 4.46 4.09 -14.68
N GLU A 203 4.68 4.10 -13.36
CA GLU A 203 3.73 3.50 -12.41
C GLU A 203 2.41 4.30 -12.38
N LEU A 204 2.48 5.63 -12.42
CA LEU A 204 1.31 6.49 -12.52
C LEU A 204 0.56 6.28 -13.84
N ALA A 205 1.28 6.16 -14.96
CA ALA A 205 0.68 5.86 -16.26
C ALA A 205 -0.01 4.49 -16.31
N LEU A 206 0.58 3.46 -15.67
CA LEU A 206 -0.01 2.13 -15.57
C LEU A 206 -1.22 2.09 -14.63
N GLN A 207 -1.17 2.79 -13.49
CA GLN A 207 -2.32 2.90 -12.60
C GLN A 207 -3.48 3.68 -13.24
N LEU A 208 -3.19 4.78 -13.96
CA LEU A 208 -4.18 5.53 -14.71
C LEU A 208 -4.78 4.71 -15.87
N MET A 209 -3.97 3.93 -16.59
CA MET A 209 -4.47 3.03 -17.64
C MET A 209 -5.38 1.92 -17.09
N CYS A 210 -5.03 1.33 -15.94
CA CYS A 210 -5.89 0.31 -15.29
C CYS A 210 -7.22 0.92 -14.82
N CYS A 211 -7.20 2.14 -14.27
CA CYS A 211 -8.41 2.85 -13.87
C CYS A 211 -9.32 3.20 -15.08
N CYS A 212 -8.74 3.70 -16.17
CA CYS A 212 -9.48 4.01 -17.40
C CYS A 212 -10.06 2.75 -18.06
N ARG A 213 -9.31 1.64 -18.07
CA ARG A 213 -9.77 0.37 -18.64
C ARG A 213 -10.93 -0.24 -17.84
N TRP A 214 -10.91 -0.09 -16.52
CA TRP A 214 -12.01 -0.54 -15.66
C TRP A 214 -13.27 0.32 -15.86
N ARG A 215 -13.14 1.64 -16.00
CA ARG A 215 -14.27 2.55 -16.26
C ARG A 215 -14.95 2.28 -17.61
N ARG A 216 -14.16 2.02 -18.67
CA ARG A 216 -14.70 1.73 -20.01
C ARG A 216 -15.46 0.39 -20.09
N ARG A 217 -15.18 -0.55 -19.19
CA ARG A 217 -15.88 -1.85 -19.12
C ARG A 217 -17.24 -1.78 -18.40
N ARG A 218 -17.50 -0.70 -17.67
CA ARG A 218 -18.75 -0.46 -16.92
C ARG A 218 -19.80 0.33 -17.70
N SER A 219 -19.40 1.02 -18.78
CA SER A 219 -20.31 1.78 -19.65
C SER A 219 -20.84 0.96 -20.83
N SER A 220 -20.44 -0.30 -20.94
CA SER A 220 -20.83 -1.24 -22.00
C SER A 220 -21.70 -2.40 -21.50
N VAL A 221 -22.23 -2.29 -20.27
CA VAL A 221 -23.24 -3.17 -19.65
C VAL A 221 -24.35 -2.28 -19.14
#